data_AF-A0A1Y1KKY5-F1
#
_entry.id   AF-A0A1Y1KKY5-F1
#
_cell.length_a   1.000
_cell.length_b   1.000
_cell.length_c   1.000
_cell.angle_alpha   90.00
_cell.angle_beta   90.00
_cell.angle_gamma   90.00
#
_symmetry.space_group_name_H-M   'P 1'
#
loop_
_entity.id
_entity.type
_entity.pdbx_description
1 polymer ?
#
loop_
_entity_poly.entity_id
_entity_poly.type
_entity_poly.pdbx_seq_one_letter_code
_entity_poly.pdbx_strand_id
1 'polypeptide(L)'
;GRETVEGQILQKYMPYLAGVKKAQYLNTKELWTDDGTAPEIFRRTMSRERFHLLLRSLRFDDINDRENRKQFDNLAPIRQVFEEFVQKCQNNYQIGEYCTVNEMLENFRGRCKFRQYIANKPYSARELNHDRKIFNDRISRARSIVENVFGILAARFI
;
A
#
# COMPACT_ATOMS: atom_id res chain seq x y z
N GLY A 1 2.51 -1.15 28.11
CA GLY A 1 3.41 0.02 28.09
C GLY A 1 4.43 -0.07 26.97
N ARG A 2 5.40 -1.00 27.07
CA ARG A 2 6.46 -1.18 26.05
C ARG A 2 6.08 -2.15 24.91
N GLU A 3 5.35 -3.23 25.19
CA GLU A 3 4.84 -4.17 24.16
C GLU A 3 3.94 -3.53 23.10
N THR A 4 3.23 -2.46 23.47
CA THR A 4 2.34 -1.72 22.57
C THR A 4 3.12 -0.90 21.54
N VAL A 5 4.28 -0.36 21.90
CA VAL A 5 5.10 0.45 20.99
C VAL A 5 5.91 -0.45 20.06
N GLU A 6 6.52 -1.52 20.58
CA GLU A 6 7.22 -2.51 19.75
C GLU A 6 6.27 -3.25 18.81
N GLY A 7 5.06 -3.59 19.28
CA GLY A 7 4.02 -4.20 18.45
C GLY A 7 3.58 -3.30 17.27
N GLN A 8 3.51 -1.98 17.48
CA GLN A 8 3.20 -1.00 16.44
C GLN A 8 4.36 -0.82 15.46
N ILE A 9 5.60 -0.83 15.94
CA ILE A 9 6.81 -0.74 15.11
C ILE A 9 6.90 -1.98 14.21
N LEU A 10 6.85 -3.18 14.78
CA LEU A 10 6.95 -4.44 14.03
C LEU A 10 5.82 -4.64 13.02
N GLN A 11 4.62 -4.12 13.32
CA GLN A 11 3.51 -4.10 12.38
C GLN A 11 3.84 -3.33 11.08
N LYS A 12 4.62 -2.25 11.16
CA LYS A 12 4.98 -1.44 9.98
C LYS A 12 6.05 -2.14 9.13
N TYR A 13 6.98 -2.85 9.76
CA TYR A 13 8.10 -3.49 9.06
C TYR A 13 7.72 -4.77 8.31
N MET A 14 6.75 -5.55 8.81
CA MET A 14 6.36 -6.82 8.18
C MET A 14 5.73 -6.68 6.78
N PRO A 15 4.77 -5.77 6.55
CA PRO A 15 4.26 -5.45 5.21
C PRO A 15 5.35 -4.92 4.27
N TYR A 16 6.24 -4.06 4.78
CA TYR A 16 7.37 -3.54 4.01
C TYR A 16 8.28 -4.68 3.53
N LEU A 17 8.59 -5.62 4.42
CA LEU A 17 9.42 -6.78 4.10
C LEU A 17 8.74 -7.71 3.09
N ALA A 18 7.43 -7.93 3.18
CA ALA A 18 6.67 -8.67 2.17
C ALA A 18 6.78 -7.99 0.81
N GLY A 19 6.72 -6.66 0.76
CA GLY A 19 6.96 -5.86 -0.44
C GLY A 19 8.37 -6.04 -1.02
N VAL A 20 9.41 -5.95 -0.19
CA VAL A 20 10.81 -6.17 -0.60
C VAL A 20 11.01 -7.58 -1.17
N LYS A 21 10.36 -8.58 -0.57
CA LYS A 21 10.41 -9.98 -1.01
C LYS A 21 9.50 -10.30 -2.19
N LYS A 22 8.77 -9.31 -2.74
CA LYS A 22 7.77 -9.50 -3.81
C LYS A 22 6.73 -10.58 -3.48
N ALA A 23 6.36 -10.67 -2.21
CA ALA A 23 5.45 -11.68 -1.67
C ALA A 23 4.01 -11.16 -1.48
N GLN A 24 3.66 -10.02 -2.11
CA GLN A 24 2.36 -9.35 -1.93
C GLN A 24 1.16 -10.16 -2.44
N TYR A 25 1.41 -11.07 -3.38
CA TYR A 25 0.39 -11.96 -3.93
C TYR A 25 0.36 -13.34 -3.27
N LEU A 26 1.32 -13.61 -2.38
CA LEU A 26 1.35 -14.87 -1.64
C LEU A 26 0.31 -14.85 -0.54
N ASN A 27 -0.24 -16.03 -0.25
CA ASN A 27 -1.13 -16.15 0.88
C ASN A 27 -0.33 -15.91 2.18
N THR A 28 -0.91 -15.21 3.16
CA THR A 28 -0.30 -15.10 4.49
C THR A 28 -0.01 -16.46 5.14
N LYS A 29 -0.64 -17.56 4.70
CA LYS A 29 -0.27 -18.92 5.11
C LYS A 29 1.11 -19.31 4.59
N GLU A 30 1.39 -19.05 3.30
CA GLU A 30 2.67 -19.35 2.65
C GLU A 30 3.81 -18.54 3.26
N LEU A 31 3.55 -17.29 3.67
CA LEU A 31 4.53 -16.47 4.37
C LEU A 31 4.88 -16.97 5.79
N TRP A 32 4.08 -17.86 6.37
CA TRP A 32 4.24 -18.39 7.72
C TRP A 32 4.44 -19.91 7.77
N THR A 33 4.69 -20.58 6.62
CA THR A 33 5.01 -22.02 6.62
C THR A 33 6.38 -22.28 7.26
N ASP A 34 6.55 -23.49 7.76
CA ASP A 34 7.78 -24.01 8.35
C ASP A 34 8.45 -25.10 7.48
N ASP A 35 7.97 -25.27 6.25
CA ASP A 35 8.47 -26.23 5.25
C ASP A 35 9.80 -25.83 4.59
N GLY A 36 10.43 -24.75 5.07
CA GLY A 36 11.69 -24.22 4.55
C GLY A 36 11.55 -23.31 3.33
N THR A 37 10.33 -23.10 2.80
CA THR A 37 10.11 -22.25 1.62
C THR A 37 9.84 -20.78 1.99
N ALA A 38 9.31 -20.53 3.20
CA ALA A 38 9.01 -19.19 3.69
C ALA A 38 10.20 -18.48 4.33
N PRO A 39 10.31 -17.13 4.23
CA PRO A 39 11.32 -16.39 4.97
C PRO A 39 11.08 -16.49 6.49
N GLU A 40 12.03 -17.04 7.23
CA GLU A 40 11.87 -17.31 8.67
C GLU A 40 11.53 -16.08 9.52
N ILE A 41 11.94 -14.91 9.05
CA ILE A 41 11.67 -13.62 9.70
C ILE A 41 10.18 -13.39 9.96
N PHE A 42 9.27 -13.87 9.12
CA PHE A 42 7.84 -13.66 9.34
C PHE A 42 7.35 -14.41 10.59
N ARG A 43 7.63 -15.73 10.65
CA ARG A 43 7.27 -16.58 11.80
C ARG A 43 8.03 -16.23 13.08
N ARG A 44 9.30 -15.83 12.97
CA ARG A 44 10.15 -15.46 14.11
C ARG A 44 9.77 -14.11 14.72
N THR A 45 9.17 -13.20 13.93
CA THR A 45 8.78 -11.86 14.41
C THR A 45 7.45 -11.88 15.18
N MET A 46 6.41 -12.52 14.63
CA MET A 46 5.11 -12.64 15.30
C MET A 46 4.27 -13.77 14.71
N SER A 47 3.27 -14.25 15.45
CA SER A 47 2.30 -15.19 14.89
C SER A 47 1.46 -14.56 13.77
N ARG A 48 1.00 -15.41 12.86
CA ARG A 48 0.11 -15.01 11.75
C ARG A 48 -1.18 -14.39 12.28
N GLU A 49 -1.72 -14.91 13.38
CA GLU A 49 -2.91 -14.43 14.06
C GLU A 49 -2.71 -13.02 14.61
N ARG A 50 -1.55 -12.78 15.26
CA ARG A 50 -1.18 -11.44 15.75
C ARG A 50 -0.99 -10.46 14.60
N PHE A 51 -0.35 -10.88 13.50
CA PHE A 51 -0.24 -10.07 12.29
C PHE A 51 -1.60 -9.65 11.75
N HIS A 52 -2.53 -10.60 11.62
CA HIS A 52 -3.91 -10.31 11.18
C HIS A 52 -4.68 -9.42 12.16
N LEU A 53 -4.51 -9.60 13.47
CA LEU A 53 -5.13 -8.75 14.49
C LEU A 53 -4.64 -7.30 14.37
N LEU A 54 -3.31 -7.12 14.30
CA LEU A 54 -2.68 -5.81 14.15
C LEU A 54 -3.10 -5.16 12.84
N LEU A 55 -2.99 -5.89 11.72
CA LEU A 55 -3.44 -5.42 10.42
C LEU A 55 -4.92 -5.01 10.48
N ARG A 56 -5.74 -5.69 11.30
CA ARG A 56 -7.14 -5.32 11.52
C ARG A 56 -7.34 -4.05 12.37
N SER A 57 -6.47 -3.80 13.34
CA SER A 57 -6.58 -2.66 14.24
C SER A 57 -5.94 -1.38 13.69
N LEU A 58 -5.15 -1.44 12.61
CA LEU A 58 -4.46 -0.27 12.06
C LEU A 58 -5.44 0.85 11.71
N ARG A 59 -5.20 2.06 12.24
CA ARG A 59 -5.96 3.30 11.98
C ARG A 59 -4.97 4.46 11.87
N PHE A 60 -5.27 5.41 10.99
CA PHE A 60 -4.46 6.61 10.75
C PHE A 60 -5.21 7.91 11.05
N ASP A 61 -6.35 7.79 11.73
CA ASP A 61 -7.25 8.87 12.05
C ASP A 61 -7.72 8.80 13.51
N ASP A 62 -8.13 9.94 14.06
CA ASP A 62 -8.82 9.99 15.33
C ASP A 62 -10.28 9.54 15.13
N ILE A 63 -10.77 8.68 16.01
CA ILE A 63 -12.16 8.20 15.98
C ILE A 63 -13.14 9.29 16.41
N ASN A 64 -12.70 10.23 17.25
CA ASN A 64 -13.57 11.23 17.88
C ASN A 64 -14.03 12.31 16.90
N ASP A 65 -13.23 12.61 15.86
CA ASP A 65 -13.53 13.62 14.85
C ASP A 65 -13.94 13.02 13.49
N ARG A 66 -13.82 11.70 13.34
CA ARG A 66 -14.00 10.95 12.08
C ARG A 66 -15.34 11.24 11.40
N GLU A 67 -16.44 11.19 12.14
CA GLU A 67 -17.79 11.33 11.57
C GLU A 67 -18.06 12.76 11.08
N ASN A 68 -17.41 13.77 11.67
CA ASN A 68 -17.49 15.14 11.16
C ASN A 68 -16.63 15.30 9.89
N ARG A 69 -15.39 14.78 9.89
CA ARG A 69 -14.49 14.92 8.74
C ARG A 69 -14.97 14.16 7.50
N LYS A 70 -15.56 12.98 7.67
CA LYS A 70 -16.13 12.17 6.56
C LYS A 70 -17.23 12.86 5.77
N GLN A 71 -17.88 13.88 6.35
CA GLN A 71 -18.94 14.63 5.66
C GLN A 71 -18.37 15.51 4.54
N PHE A 72 -17.14 15.99 4.71
CA PHE A 72 -16.50 16.94 3.79
C PHE A 72 -15.32 16.34 3.02
N ASP A 73 -14.66 15.31 3.58
CA ASP A 73 -13.50 14.66 2.98
C ASP A 73 -13.65 13.14 2.96
N ASN A 74 -13.78 12.57 1.76
CA ASN A 74 -13.86 11.12 1.59
C ASN A 74 -12.53 10.40 1.92
N LEU A 75 -11.40 11.11 1.92
CA LEU A 75 -10.07 10.59 2.28
C LEU A 75 -9.71 10.84 3.75
N ALA A 76 -10.66 11.32 4.57
CA ALA A 76 -10.46 11.60 5.99
C ALA A 76 -9.69 10.52 6.77
N PRO A 77 -9.90 9.20 6.54
CA PRO A 77 -9.17 8.16 7.28
C PRO A 77 -7.65 8.15 7.11
N ILE A 78 -7.11 8.75 6.04
CA ILE A 78 -5.68 8.77 5.72
C ILE A 78 -5.13 10.17 5.41
N ARG A 79 -5.99 11.19 5.40
CA ARG A 79 -5.71 12.57 5.02
C ARG A 79 -4.40 13.09 5.63
N GLN A 80 -4.28 13.02 6.95
CA GLN A 80 -3.13 13.53 7.67
C GLN A 80 -1.82 12.86 7.24
N VAL A 81 -1.78 11.52 7.23
CA VAL A 81 -0.58 10.77 6.84
C VAL A 81 -0.20 11.03 5.38
N PHE A 82 -1.20 11.18 4.50
CA PHE A 82 -0.97 11.49 3.10
C PHE A 82 -0.38 12.88 2.91
N GLU A 83 -0.93 13.91 3.58
CA GLU A 83 -0.41 15.28 3.51
C GLU A 83 0.99 15.40 4.09
N GLU A 84 1.25 14.77 5.24
CA GLU A 84 2.59 14.72 5.83
C GLU A 84 3.59 14.04 4.88
N PHE A 85 3.18 13.00 4.15
CA PHE A 85 4.00 12.35 3.14
C PHE A 85 4.29 13.29 1.97
N VAL A 86 3.27 13.94 1.39
CA VAL A 86 3.44 14.88 0.27
C VAL A 86 4.35 16.04 0.67
N GLN A 87 4.14 16.61 1.86
CA GLN A 87 4.97 17.71 2.37
C GLN A 87 6.43 17.28 2.52
N LYS A 88 6.68 16.06 3.01
CA LYS A 88 8.04 15.51 3.10
C LYS A 88 8.66 15.32 1.71
N CYS A 89 7.91 14.84 0.72
CA CYS A 89 8.42 14.73 -0.65
C CYS A 89 8.82 16.10 -1.21
N GLN A 90 7.98 17.12 -1.04
CA GLN A 90 8.25 18.48 -1.51
C GLN A 90 9.47 19.11 -0.82
N ASN A 91 9.63 18.89 0.49
CA ASN A 91 10.73 19.48 1.24
C ASN A 91 12.09 18.82 0.97
N ASN A 92 12.09 17.56 0.54
CA ASN A 92 13.32 16.76 0.40
C ASN A 92 13.71 16.49 -1.07
N TYR A 93 12.91 16.93 -2.04
CA TYR A 93 13.17 16.71 -3.46
C TYR A 93 12.96 17.98 -4.26
N GLN A 94 14.01 18.41 -4.97
CA GLN A 94 13.93 19.51 -5.92
C GLN A 94 13.66 18.96 -7.33
N ILE A 95 12.64 19.51 -7.99
CA ILE A 95 12.25 19.10 -9.35
C ILE A 95 13.26 19.71 -10.35
N GLY A 96 13.74 18.89 -11.28
CA GLY A 96 14.59 19.35 -12.38
C GLY A 96 13.82 20.05 -13.50
N GLU A 97 14.51 20.46 -14.56
CA GLU A 97 13.93 21.18 -15.70
C GLU A 97 12.79 20.42 -16.39
N TYR A 98 12.91 19.09 -16.48
CA TYR A 98 11.92 18.23 -17.12
C TYR A 98 11.15 17.45 -16.07
N CYS A 99 9.84 17.71 -15.97
CA CYS A 99 8.94 16.96 -15.11
C CYS A 99 7.71 16.48 -15.88
N THR A 100 7.17 15.34 -15.45
CA THR A 100 5.98 14.73 -16.07
C THR A 100 4.88 14.63 -15.02
N VAL A 101 3.72 15.17 -15.35
CA VAL A 101 2.49 14.96 -14.58
C VAL A 101 1.69 13.87 -15.29
N ASN A 102 1.37 12.82 -14.55
CA ASN A 102 0.54 11.72 -15.05
C ASN A 102 -0.34 11.18 -13.91
N GLU A 103 -1.37 10.44 -14.27
CA GLU A 103 -2.26 9.77 -13.32
C GLU A 103 -1.70 8.42 -12.87
N MET A 104 -1.85 8.11 -11.59
CA MET A 104 -1.59 6.78 -11.04
C MET A 104 -2.89 6.18 -10.54
N LEU A 105 -3.19 4.96 -11.00
CA LEU A 105 -4.39 4.24 -10.60
C LEU A 105 -4.04 3.08 -9.68
N GLU A 106 -4.61 3.07 -8.48
CA GLU A 106 -4.52 1.95 -7.55
C GLU A 106 -5.69 1.00 -7.74
N ASN A 107 -5.39 -0.29 -7.88
CA ASN A 107 -6.43 -1.30 -8.07
C ASN A 107 -7.10 -1.63 -6.74
N PHE A 108 -8.34 -1.17 -6.56
CA PHE A 108 -9.13 -1.47 -5.37
C PHE A 108 -10.51 -2.06 -5.74
N ARG A 109 -10.84 -3.22 -5.14
CA ARG A 109 -12.12 -3.92 -5.37
C ARG A 109 -13.13 -3.76 -4.23
N GLY A 110 -12.72 -3.20 -3.08
CA GLY A 110 -13.61 -2.94 -1.95
C GLY A 110 -14.53 -1.74 -2.16
N ARG A 111 -15.42 -1.49 -1.20
CA ARG A 111 -16.38 -0.38 -1.26
C ARG A 111 -15.69 0.93 -0.91
N CYS A 112 -15.55 1.80 -1.89
CA CYS A 112 -14.95 3.13 -1.75
C CYS A 112 -15.82 4.17 -2.48
N LYS A 113 -16.07 5.31 -1.82
CA LYS A 113 -16.92 6.39 -2.35
C LYS A 113 -16.35 7.08 -3.59
N PHE A 114 -15.03 7.14 -3.72
CA PHE A 114 -14.33 7.83 -4.81
C PHE A 114 -13.70 6.85 -5.81
N ARG A 115 -14.11 5.58 -5.79
CA ARG A 115 -13.66 4.59 -6.77
C ARG A 115 -14.30 4.89 -8.11
N GLN A 116 -13.46 5.14 -9.11
CA GLN A 116 -13.89 5.38 -10.49
C GLN A 116 -13.61 4.16 -11.38
N TYR A 117 -14.53 3.88 -12.31
CA TYR A 117 -14.30 2.93 -13.38
C TYR A 117 -13.68 3.67 -14.57
N ILE A 118 -12.51 3.20 -15.02
CA ILE A 118 -11.82 3.74 -16.19
C ILE A 118 -11.75 2.62 -17.22
N ALA A 119 -12.58 2.73 -18.26
CA ALA A 119 -12.71 1.71 -19.31
C ALA A 119 -11.38 1.51 -20.07
N ASN A 120 -10.65 2.61 -20.31
CA ASN A 120 -9.43 2.64 -21.10
C ASN A 120 -8.19 2.84 -20.23
N LYS A 121 -7.94 1.93 -19.26
CA LYS A 121 -6.62 1.86 -18.61
C LYS A 121 -5.53 1.66 -19.68
N PRO A 122 -4.28 2.16 -19.48
CA PRO A 122 -3.20 1.98 -20.44
C PRO A 122 -3.05 0.49 -20.78
N TYR A 123 -3.56 0.19 -21.96
CA TYR A 123 -3.64 -1.09 -22.65
C TYR A 123 -4.00 -2.32 -21.79
N SER A 124 -5.29 -2.48 -21.48
CA SER A 124 -5.88 -3.74 -21.03
C SER A 124 -6.03 -4.79 -22.14
N ALA A 125 -5.59 -4.46 -23.36
CA ALA A 125 -5.67 -5.34 -24.52
C ALA A 125 -4.78 -6.58 -24.33
N ARG A 126 -5.31 -7.76 -24.66
CA ARG A 126 -4.58 -9.05 -24.60
C ARG A 126 -3.37 -9.07 -25.54
N GLU A 127 -3.36 -8.25 -26.58
CA GLU A 127 -2.27 -8.12 -27.54
C GLU A 127 -1.71 -6.69 -27.51
N LEU A 128 -0.47 -6.58 -27.06
CA LEU A 128 0.29 -5.33 -26.97
C LEU A 128 1.49 -5.40 -27.92
N ASN A 129 1.75 -4.31 -28.65
CA ASN A 129 2.98 -4.18 -29.42
C ASN A 129 4.21 -4.09 -28.49
N HIS A 130 5.41 -4.28 -29.04
CA HIS A 130 6.64 -4.38 -28.25
C HIS A 130 6.89 -3.15 -27.37
N ASP A 131 6.68 -1.95 -27.91
CA ASP A 131 6.90 -0.69 -27.18
C ASP A 131 5.89 -0.50 -26.04
N ARG A 132 4.63 -0.88 -26.25
CA ARG A 132 3.60 -0.85 -25.19
C ARG A 132 3.87 -1.88 -24.11
N LYS A 133 4.45 -3.04 -24.44
CA LYS A 133 4.92 -4.02 -23.43
C LYS A 133 6.05 -3.44 -22.59
N ILE A 134 7.07 -2.84 -23.22
CA ILE A 134 8.19 -2.20 -22.52
C ILE A 134 7.69 -1.07 -21.61
N PHE A 135 6.77 -0.25 -22.10
CA PHE A 135 6.16 0.83 -21.33
C PHE A 135 5.38 0.29 -20.12
N ASN A 136 4.53 -0.73 -20.32
CA ASN A 136 3.79 -1.37 -19.23
C ASN A 136 4.73 -2.01 -18.20
N ASP A 137 5.82 -2.66 -18.62
CA ASP A 137 6.82 -3.23 -17.73
C ASP A 137 7.59 -2.17 -16.92
N ARG A 138 7.87 -1.02 -17.52
CA ARG A 138 8.50 0.12 -16.84
C ARG A 138 7.56 0.73 -15.81
N ILE A 139 6.29 0.97 -16.18
CA ILE A 139 5.26 1.46 -15.25
C ILE A 139 5.00 0.45 -14.13
N SER A 140 4.92 -0.84 -14.43
CA SER A 140 4.68 -1.91 -13.46
C SER A 140 5.82 -2.00 -12.42
N ARG A 141 7.07 -1.81 -12.84
CA ARG A 141 8.23 -1.79 -11.92
C ARG A 141 8.25 -0.59 -11.00
N ALA A 142 7.92 0.62 -11.50
CA ALA A 142 7.80 1.82 -10.68
C ALA A 142 6.60 1.72 -9.72
N ARG A 143 5.49 1.11 -10.18
CA ARG A 143 4.31 0.81 -9.37
C ARG A 143 4.61 -0.14 -8.24
N SER A 144 5.40 -1.19 -8.46
CA SER A 144 5.58 -2.26 -7.47
C SER A 144 5.97 -1.72 -6.10
N ILE A 145 6.89 -0.76 -5.98
CA ILE A 145 7.30 -0.26 -4.65
C ILE A 145 6.20 0.55 -3.97
N VAL A 146 5.47 1.38 -4.73
CA VAL A 146 4.37 2.22 -4.22
C VAL A 146 3.16 1.34 -3.89
N GLU A 147 2.75 0.45 -4.79
CA GLU A 147 1.68 -0.54 -4.56
C GLU A 147 2.03 -1.51 -3.43
N ASN A 148 3.30 -1.87 -3.24
CA ASN A 148 3.71 -2.78 -2.16
C ASN A 148 3.58 -2.15 -0.76
N VAL A 149 3.75 -0.84 -0.65
CA VAL A 149 3.64 -0.11 0.63
C VAL A 149 2.23 0.45 0.82
N PHE A 150 1.68 1.10 -0.21
CA PHE A 150 0.36 1.71 -0.17
C PHE A 150 -0.76 0.72 -0.47
N GLY A 151 -0.61 -0.29 -1.33
CA GLY A 151 -1.67 -1.24 -1.65
C GLY A 151 -2.14 -2.08 -0.44
N ILE A 152 -1.19 -2.47 0.44
CA ILE A 152 -1.52 -3.15 1.72
C ILE A 152 -2.31 -2.22 2.66
N LEU A 153 -2.02 -0.92 2.63
CA LEU A 153 -2.68 0.08 3.47
C LEU A 153 -4.03 0.52 2.86
N ALA A 154 -4.03 0.89 1.58
CA ALA A 154 -5.17 1.34 0.79
C ALA A 154 -6.28 0.30 0.72
N ALA A 155 -5.96 -1.00 0.70
CA ALA A 155 -6.96 -2.06 0.76
C ALA A 155 -7.83 -2.04 2.04
N ARG A 156 -7.41 -1.28 3.05
CA ARG A 156 -8.06 -1.22 4.37
C ARG A 156 -8.73 0.12 4.69
N PHE A 157 -8.18 1.23 4.21
CA PHE A 157 -8.63 2.57 4.62
C PHE A 157 -9.63 3.23 3.67
N ILE A 158 -9.96 2.57 2.56
CA ILE A 158 -10.70 3.14 1.45
C ILE A 158 -11.93 2.28 1.13
#